data_AF-A0A3B8NUL4-F1
#
_entry.id   AF-A0A3B8NUL4-F1
#
_cell.length_a   1.000
_cell.length_b   1.000
_cell.length_c   1.000
_cell.angle_alpha   90.00
_cell.angle_beta   90.00
_cell.angle_gamma   90.00
#
_symmetry.space_group_name_H-M   'P 1'
#
loop_
_entity.id
_entity.type
_entity.pdbx_description
1 polymer ?
#
loop_
_entity_poly.entity_id
_entity_poly.type
_entity_poly.pdbx_seq_one_letter_code
_entity_poly.pdbx_strand_id
1 'polypeptide(L)' 'MVRFVRCNALLSLALDASGKGCRYVAKGDSDDDVLKDMSSHLESVHGVDPSGQKETILASTKTHGS' A
#
# COMPACT_ATOMS: atom_id res chain seq x y z
N MET A 1 -8.94 8.78 -13.32
CA MET A 1 -9.40 7.56 -12.62
C MET A 1 -8.45 7.32 -11.47
N VAL A 2 -8.91 7.14 -10.24
CA VAL A 2 -7.99 7.05 -9.08
C VAL A 2 -7.55 5.60 -8.87
N ARG A 3 -6.26 5.37 -8.70
CA ARG A 3 -5.70 4.07 -8.34
C ARG A 3 -5.45 4.02 -6.84
N PHE A 4 -5.62 2.85 -6.24
CA PHE A 4 -5.44 2.69 -4.80
C PHE A 4 -5.10 1.24 -4.40
N VAL A 5 -4.40 1.09 -3.29
CA VAL A 5 -4.09 -0.21 -2.66
C VAL A 5 -4.21 -0.10 -1.15
N ARG A 6 -4.74 -1.14 -0.49
CA ARG A 6 -4.87 -1.19 0.97
C ARG A 6 -3.70 -1.96 1.55
N CYS A 7 -3.09 -1.47 2.63
CA CYS A 7 -1.97 -2.16 3.27
C CYS A 7 -2.36 -3.57 3.74
N ASN A 8 -3.60 -3.76 4.23
CA ASN A 8 -4.07 -5.08 4.66
C ASN A 8 -4.28 -6.08 3.50
N ALA A 9 -4.27 -5.62 2.24
CA ALA A 9 -4.26 -6.53 1.09
C ALA A 9 -2.88 -7.16 0.87
N LEU A 10 -1.83 -6.54 1.39
CA LEU A 10 -0.44 -6.99 1.32
C LEU A 10 -0.03 -7.71 2.60
N LEU A 11 -0.39 -7.13 3.75
CA LEU A 11 -0.04 -7.62 5.08
C LEU A 11 -1.31 -7.76 5.93
N SER A 12 -2.01 -8.89 5.80
CA SER A 12 -3.34 -9.13 6.42
C SER A 12 -3.42 -8.87 7.93
N LEU A 13 -2.30 -8.98 8.67
CA LEU A 13 -2.24 -8.81 10.13
C LEU A 13 -1.30 -7.68 10.57
N ALA A 14 -0.89 -6.80 9.66
CA ALA A 14 -0.05 -5.66 10.02
C ALA A 14 -0.77 -4.75 11.01
N LEU A 15 -0.06 -4.32 12.06
CA LEU A 15 -0.52 -3.30 12.99
C LEU A 15 0.07 -1.96 12.58
N ASP A 16 -0.76 -0.93 12.58
CA ASP A 16 -0.34 0.47 12.46
C ASP A 16 0.45 0.91 13.70
N ALA A 17 1.10 2.08 13.64
CA ALA A 17 1.87 2.67 14.74
C ALA A 17 1.11 2.76 16.09
N SER A 18 -0.23 2.79 16.04
CA SER A 18 -1.09 2.78 17.25
C SER A 18 -1.39 1.38 17.80
N GLY A 19 -0.80 0.31 17.26
CA GLY A 19 -1.06 -1.08 17.65
C GLY A 19 -2.42 -1.63 17.20
N LYS A 20 -3.13 -0.92 16.31
CA LYS A 20 -4.41 -1.36 15.72
C LYS A 20 -4.17 -1.94 14.34
N GLY A 21 -5.02 -2.84 13.86
CA GLY A 21 -4.92 -3.38 12.50
C GLY A 21 -4.79 -2.26 11.45
N CYS A 22 -3.78 -2.37 10.58
CA CYS A 22 -3.42 -1.35 9.62
C CYS A 22 -4.52 -1.20 8.56
N ARG A 23 -5.06 0.01 8.46
CA ARG A 23 -6.11 0.38 7.49
C ARG A 23 -5.62 1.40 6.47
N TYR A 24 -4.31 1.57 6.35
CA TYR A 24 -3.71 2.50 5.41
C TYR A 24 -4.12 2.18 3.98
N VAL A 25 -4.36 3.22 3.18
CA VAL A 25 -4.72 3.12 1.77
C VAL A 25 -3.87 4.09 0.99
N ALA A 26 -2.93 3.56 0.20
CA ALA A 26 -2.20 4.36 -0.75
C ALA A 26 -3.06 4.68 -1.96
N LYS A 27 -2.96 5.91 -2.48
CA LYS A 27 -3.76 6.40 -3.61
C LYS A 27 -2.91 7.27 -4.53
N GLY A 28 -3.22 7.25 -5.81
CA GLY A 28 -2.53 8.07 -6.81
C GLY A 28 -3.23 8.06 -8.17
N ASP A 29 -2.80 8.95 -9.05
CA ASP A 29 -3.29 9.01 -10.42
C ASP A 29 -2.60 7.97 -11.32
N SER A 30 -1.38 7.57 -10.97
CA SER A 30 -0.61 6.51 -11.64
C SER A 30 -0.31 5.32 -10.72
N ASP A 31 0.09 4.21 -11.33
CA ASP A 31 0.56 3.04 -10.57
C ASP A 31 1.87 3.34 -9.83
N ASP A 32 2.69 4.25 -10.35
CA ASP A 32 3.93 4.70 -9.74
C ASP A 32 3.68 5.54 -8.47
N ASP A 33 2.66 6.42 -8.51
CA ASP A 33 2.24 7.18 -7.33
C ASP A 33 1.77 6.25 -6.20
N VAL A 34 0.96 5.25 -6.53
CA VAL A 34 0.48 4.24 -5.57
C VAL A 34 1.63 3.40 -5.03
N LEU A 35 2.56 2.99 -5.90
CA LEU A 35 3.74 2.22 -5.52
C LEU A 35 4.61 3.00 -4.55
N LYS A 36 4.91 4.26 -4.86
CA LYS A 36 5.75 5.13 -4.04
C LYS A 36 5.14 5.35 -2.65
N ASP A 37 3.84 5.65 -2.60
CA ASP A 37 3.14 5.92 -1.35
C ASP A 37 3.05 4.67 -0.46
N MET A 38 2.67 3.51 -1.03
CA MET A 38 2.62 2.25 -0.26
C MET A 38 4.02 1.80 0.17
N SER A 39 5.04 1.96 -0.68
CA SER A 39 6.43 1.61 -0.33
C SER A 39 6.94 2.42 0.86
N SER A 40 6.67 3.73 0.86
CA SER A 40 7.05 4.61 1.97
C SER A 40 6.33 4.23 3.27
N HIS A 41 5.05 3.85 3.19
CA HIS A 41 4.29 3.38 4.35
C HIS A 41 4.83 2.05 4.90
N LEU A 42 5.10 1.06 4.04
CA LEU A 42 5.65 -0.24 4.43
C LEU A 42 6.98 -0.10 5.17
N GLU A 43 7.88 0.74 4.67
CA GLU A 43 9.17 1.00 5.31
C GLU A 43 9.01 1.74 6.65
N SER A 44 8.22 2.83 6.65
CA SER A 44 8.13 3.72 7.81
C SER A 44 7.31 3.14 8.97
N VAL A 45 6.25 2.38 8.68
CA VAL A 45 5.32 1.87 9.71
C VAL A 45 5.59 0.41 10.04
N HIS A 46 6.01 -0.39 9.07
CA HIS A 46 6.19 -1.83 9.25
C HIS A 46 7.65 -2.29 9.17
N GLY A 47 8.60 -1.41 8.81
CA GLY A 47 10.00 -1.78 8.62
C GLY A 47 10.21 -2.81 7.52
N VAL A 48 9.27 -2.91 6.57
CA VAL A 48 9.31 -3.87 5.47
C VAL A 48 10.02 -3.22 4.29
N ASP A 49 11.06 -3.90 3.78
CA ASP A 49 11.72 -3.49 2.55
C ASP A 49 10.73 -3.53 1.37
N PRO A 50 10.50 -2.39 0.68
CA PRO A 50 9.56 -2.34 -0.43
C PRO A 50 10.11 -2.91 -1.73
N SER A 51 11.43 -3.13 -1.84
CA SER A 51 12.09 -3.60 -3.07
C SER A 51 11.55 -4.95 -3.53
N GLY A 52 11.21 -5.84 -2.59
CA GLY A 52 10.56 -7.13 -2.85
C GLY A 52 9.03 -7.12 -2.97
N GLN A 53 8.38 -5.97 -2.74
CA GLN A 53 6.91 -5.87 -2.65
C GLN A 53 6.28 -5.19 -3.88
N LYS A 54 7.08 -4.69 -4.83
CA LYS A 54 6.60 -3.94 -6.00
C LYS A 54 5.51 -4.69 -6.79
N GLU A 55 5.77 -5.93 -7.18
CA GLU A 55 4.81 -6.72 -7.97
C GLU A 55 3.52 -7.00 -7.19
N THR A 56 3.63 -7.25 -5.89
CA THR A 56 2.49 -7.49 -5.00
C THR A 56 1.63 -6.24 -4.82
N ILE A 57 2.27 -5.07 -4.67
CA ILE A 57 1.59 -3.77 -4.60
C ILE A 57 0.80 -3.53 -5.88
N LEU A 58 1.45 -3.67 -7.03
CA LEU A 58 0.82 -3.45 -8.33
C LEU A 58 -0.31 -4.44 -8.62
N ALA A 59 -0.14 -5.72 -8.30
CA ALA A 59 -1.18 -6.74 -8.45
C ALA A 59 -2.39 -6.50 -7.54
N SER A 60 -2.18 -5.81 -6.42
CA SER A 60 -3.23 -5.45 -5.45
C SER A 60 -3.84 -4.08 -5.69
N THR A 61 -3.26 -3.28 -6.60
CA THR A 61 -3.78 -1.96 -6.97
C THR A 61 -5.11 -2.12 -7.69
N LYS A 62 -6.09 -1.36 -7.23
CA LYS A 62 -7.43 -1.27 -7.80
C LYS A 62 -7.65 0.12 -8.33
N THR A 63 -8.54 0.22 -9.32
CA THR A 63 -8.86 1.50 -9.96
C THR A 63 -10.31 1.83 -9.69
N HIS A 64 -10.61 3.06 -9.27
CA HIS A 64 -11.96 3.55 -9.01
C HIS A 64 -12.29 4.75 -9.89
N GLY A 65 -13.44 4.67 -10.56
CA GLY A 65 -14.00 5.73 -11.43
C GLY A 65 -14.34 5.23 -12.83
N SER A 66 -15.60 5.31 -13.20
CA SER A 66 -16.03 5.47 -14.60
C SER A 66 -16.48 6.91 -14.78
#